data_AF-A0A5J4NMQ8-F1
#
_entry.id   AF-A0A5J4NMQ8-F1
#
_cell.length_a   1.000
_cell.length_b   1.000
_cell.length_c   1.000
_cell.angle_alpha   90.00
_cell.angle_beta   90.00
_cell.angle_gamma   90.00
#
_symmetry.space_group_name_H-M   'P 1'
#
loop_
_entity.id
_entity.type
_entity.pdbx_description
1 polymer ?
#
loop_
_entity_poly.entity_id
_entity_poly.type
_entity_poly.pdbx_seq_one_letter_code
_entity_poly.pdbx_strand_id
1 'polypeptide(L)'
;MNTKLLKKSGREKCWSSRDAYWNCVTQILSQPENAQLTEPEVRKKCSKERELYVDACPGVWVTLFDQKREFELFKARKFEEDLKSSVTGRRTG
;
A
#
# COMPACT_ATOMS: atom_id res chain seq x y z
N MET A 1 -8.28 -23.79 -2.03
CA MET A 1 -8.46 -22.33 -1.90
C MET A 1 -9.44 -21.88 -2.97
N ASN A 2 -10.60 -21.35 -2.60
CA ASN A 2 -11.66 -20.97 -3.55
C ASN A 2 -11.29 -19.67 -4.27
N THR A 3 -10.79 -19.79 -5.50
CA THR A 3 -10.70 -18.70 -6.47
C THR A 3 -12.11 -18.31 -6.91
N LYS A 4 -12.79 -17.51 -6.07
CA LYS A 4 -14.10 -16.93 -6.41
C LYS A 4 -13.90 -15.98 -7.59
N LEU A 5 -14.29 -16.42 -8.79
CA LEU A 5 -14.26 -15.58 -9.98
C LEU A 5 -15.31 -14.47 -9.81
N LEU A 6 -14.85 -13.25 -9.56
CA LEU A 6 -15.74 -12.11 -9.40
C LEU A 6 -16.34 -11.69 -10.75
N LYS A 7 -17.66 -11.51 -10.81
CA LYS A 7 -18.35 -10.82 -11.90
C LYS A 7 -17.89 -9.36 -11.98
N LYS A 8 -18.12 -8.67 -13.11
CA LYS A 8 -17.66 -7.28 -13.35
C LYS A 8 -17.97 -6.33 -12.17
N SER A 9 -19.20 -6.30 -11.70
CA SER A 9 -19.61 -5.46 -10.55
C SER A 9 -18.90 -5.83 -9.25
N GLY A 10 -18.63 -7.11 -9.02
CA GLY A 10 -17.85 -7.57 -7.87
C GLY A 10 -16.38 -7.15 -7.94
N ARG A 11 -15.81 -7.09 -9.14
CA ARG A 11 -14.44 -6.57 -9.34
C ARG A 11 -14.35 -5.08 -9.07
N GLU A 12 -15.33 -4.31 -9.56
CA GLU A 12 -15.41 -2.87 -9.30
C GLU A 12 -15.50 -2.58 -7.80
N LYS A 13 -16.36 -3.29 -7.06
CA LYS A 13 -16.46 -3.16 -5.59
C LYS A 13 -15.14 -3.52 -4.89
N CYS A 14 -14.49 -4.60 -5.30
CA CYS A 14 -13.19 -4.99 -4.76
C CYS A 14 -12.12 -3.91 -5.00
N TRP A 15 -12.02 -3.38 -6.22
CA TRP A 15 -11.07 -2.33 -6.55
C TRP A 15 -11.36 -1.02 -5.82
N SER A 16 -12.62 -0.62 -5.68
CA SER A 16 -12.98 0.58 -4.91
C SER A 16 -12.61 0.43 -3.42
N SER A 17 -12.85 -0.74 -2.81
CA SER A 17 -12.47 -0.97 -1.41
C SER A 17 -10.94 -1.01 -1.25
N ARG A 18 -10.23 -1.62 -2.20
CA ARG A 18 -8.76 -1.62 -2.23
C ARG A 18 -8.22 -0.18 -2.28
N ASP A 19 -8.74 0.64 -3.19
CA ASP A 19 -8.26 2.01 -3.38
C ASP A 19 -8.59 2.89 -2.18
N ALA A 20 -9.75 2.69 -1.54
CA ALA A 20 -10.10 3.37 -0.28
C ALA A 20 -9.09 3.05 0.83
N TYR A 21 -8.70 1.78 1.00
CA TYR A 21 -7.70 1.38 1.99
C TYR A 21 -6.34 2.03 1.74
N TRP A 22 -5.81 1.96 0.52
CA TRP A 22 -4.52 2.57 0.21
C TRP A 22 -4.55 4.10 0.22
N ASN A 23 -5.69 4.71 -0.10
CA ASN A 23 -5.88 6.14 0.04
C ASN A 23 -5.79 6.56 1.52
N CYS A 24 -6.45 5.83 2.43
CA CYS A 24 -6.30 6.07 3.87
C CYS A 24 -4.84 5.98 4.33
N VAL A 25 -4.13 4.92 3.95
CA VAL A 25 -2.70 4.74 4.29
C VAL A 25 -1.86 5.91 3.76
N THR A 26 -2.08 6.30 2.50
CA THR A 26 -1.31 7.37 1.84
C THR A 26 -1.60 8.73 2.47
N GLN A 27 -2.86 9.03 2.83
CA GLN A 27 -3.22 10.28 3.48
C GLN A 27 -2.59 10.41 4.87
N ILE A 28 -2.57 9.34 5.65
CA ILE A 28 -1.92 9.33 6.97
C ILE A 28 -0.41 9.52 6.83
N LEU A 29 0.24 8.85 5.88
CA LEU A 29 1.68 9.02 5.66
C LEU A 29 2.07 10.41 5.12
N SER A 30 1.16 11.07 4.41
CA SER A 30 1.40 12.41 3.86
C SER A 30 1.30 13.52 4.92
N GLN A 31 0.73 13.20 6.09
CA GLN A 31 0.54 14.14 7.19
C GLN A 31 1.84 14.27 8.00
N PRO A 32 2.42 15.47 8.13
CA PRO A 32 3.68 15.68 8.85
C PRO A 32 3.59 15.30 10.34
N GLU A 33 2.40 15.42 10.96
CA GLU A 33 2.16 14.97 12.33
C GLU A 33 2.31 13.45 12.53
N ASN A 34 2.19 12.68 11.45
CA ASN A 34 2.27 11.23 11.44
C ASN A 34 3.60 10.72 10.87
N ALA A 35 4.57 11.60 10.59
CA ALA A 35 5.87 11.22 10.01
C ALA A 35 6.66 10.21 10.87
N GLN A 36 6.32 10.11 12.14
CA GLN A 36 6.93 9.19 13.11
C GLN A 36 6.20 7.84 13.20
N LEU A 37 5.02 7.70 12.61
CA LEU A 37 4.25 6.47 12.68
C LEU A 37 4.91 5.37 11.86
N THR A 38 4.96 4.19 12.45
CA THR A 38 5.39 2.99 11.76
C THR A 38 4.28 2.47 10.84
N GLU A 39 4.66 1.77 9.77
CA GLU A 39 3.73 1.13 8.83
C GLU A 39 2.61 0.31 9.53
N PRO A 40 2.88 -0.51 10.57
CA PRO A 40 1.83 -1.21 11.31
C PRO A 40 0.83 -0.28 12.00
N GLU A 41 1.26 0.86 12.51
CA GLU A 41 0.39 1.84 13.18
C GLU A 41 -0.52 2.55 12.18
N VAL A 42 0.03 2.94 11.03
CA VAL A 42 -0.75 3.49 9.93
C VAL A 42 -1.79 2.48 9.45
N ARG A 43 -1.40 1.21 9.28
CA ARG A 43 -2.35 0.14 8.91
C ARG A 43 -3.45 -0.06 9.93
N LYS A 44 -3.15 0.05 11.24
CA LYS A 44 -4.16 -0.02 12.32
C LYS A 44 -5.16 1.14 12.25
N LYS A 45 -4.71 2.35 11.92
CA LYS A 45 -5.61 3.50 11.76
C LYS A 45 -6.59 3.33 10.58
N CYS A 46 -6.24 2.54 9.57
CA CYS A 46 -7.09 2.20 8.42
C CYS A 46 -7.75 0.81 8.54
N SER A 47 -8.00 0.32 9.76
CA SER A 47 -8.55 -1.03 9.99
C SER A 47 -9.94 -1.22 9.38
N LYS A 48 -10.77 -0.18 9.42
CA LYS A 48 -12.13 -0.21 8.88
C LYS A 48 -12.13 -0.42 7.37
N GLU A 49 -11.32 0.35 6.64
CA GLU A 49 -11.16 0.22 5.20
C GLU A 49 -10.52 -1.12 4.84
N ARG A 50 -9.62 -1.62 5.71
CA ARG A 50 -9.00 -2.95 5.56
C ARG A 50 -10.03 -4.07 5.65
N GLU A 51 -10.95 -4.02 6.61
CA GLU A 51 -12.03 -5.00 6.74
C GLU A 51 -12.93 -5.02 5.50
N LEU A 52 -13.33 -3.84 5.00
CA LEU A 52 -14.12 -3.69 3.78
C LEU A 52 -13.39 -4.22 2.54
N TYR A 53 -12.07 -4.04 2.47
CA TYR A 53 -11.24 -4.55 1.40
C TYR A 53 -11.15 -6.08 1.42
N VAL A 54 -10.93 -6.68 2.60
CA VAL A 54 -10.87 -8.13 2.77
C VAL A 54 -12.23 -8.80 2.51
N ASP A 55 -13.34 -8.15 2.89
CA ASP A 55 -14.69 -8.66 2.62
C ASP A 55 -15.09 -8.55 1.14
N ALA A 56 -14.73 -7.44 0.49
CA ALA A 56 -15.10 -7.19 -0.91
C ALA A 56 -14.29 -8.01 -1.93
N CYS A 57 -13.07 -8.45 -1.56
CA CYS A 57 -12.13 -9.09 -2.47
C CYS A 57 -11.90 -10.58 -2.16
N PRO A 58 -11.66 -11.44 -3.17
CA PRO A 58 -11.17 -12.79 -2.96
C PRO A 58 -9.84 -12.75 -2.20
N GLY A 59 -9.64 -13.65 -1.23
CA GLY A 59 -8.41 -13.69 -0.44
C GLY A 59 -7.13 -13.77 -1.27
N VAL A 60 -7.13 -14.53 -2.38
CA VAL A 60 -6.00 -14.60 -3.33
C VAL A 60 -5.66 -13.24 -3.92
N TRP A 61 -6.68 -12.43 -4.23
CA TRP A 61 -6.47 -11.09 -4.78
C TRP A 61 -5.93 -10.15 -3.72
N VAL A 62 -6.44 -10.23 -2.49
CA VAL A 62 -5.93 -9.44 -1.36
C VAL A 62 -4.45 -9.72 -1.16
N THR A 63 -4.05 -10.99 -1.07
CA THR A 63 -2.65 -11.38 -0.92
C THR A 63 -1.78 -10.88 -2.06
N LEU A 64 -2.22 -11.06 -3.31
CA LEU A 64 -1.46 -10.61 -4.49
C LEU A 64 -1.26 -9.09 -4.51
N PHE A 65 -2.31 -8.33 -4.20
CA PHE A 65 -2.24 -6.87 -4.17
C PHE A 65 -1.38 -6.35 -3.02
N ASP A 66 -1.49 -6.96 -1.83
CA ASP A 66 -0.65 -6.61 -0.68
C ASP A 66 0.83 -6.84 -1.01
N GLN A 67 1.18 -8.03 -1.53
CA GLN A 67 2.55 -8.35 -1.95
C GLN A 67 3.07 -7.40 -3.04
N LYS A 68 2.23 -7.08 -4.03
CA LYS A 68 2.59 -6.13 -5.09
C LYS A 68 2.92 -4.76 -4.49
N ARG A 69 2.11 -4.27 -3.55
CA ARG A 69 2.32 -2.96 -2.93
C ARG A 69 3.58 -2.93 -2.07
N GLU A 70 3.86 -3.98 -1.30
CA GLU A 70 5.11 -4.10 -0.54
C GLU A 70 6.33 -4.09 -1.46
N PHE A 71 6.26 -4.81 -2.58
CA PHE A 71 7.33 -4.82 -3.58
C PHE A 71 7.53 -3.45 -4.24
N GLU A 72 6.45 -2.73 -4.57
CA GLU A 72 6.51 -1.37 -5.10
C GLU A 72 7.13 -0.39 -4.10
N LEU A 73 6.74 -0.45 -2.83
CA LEU A 73 7.33 0.36 -1.75
C LEU A 73 8.80 0.04 -1.53
N PHE A 74 9.19 -1.24 -1.57
CA PHE A 74 10.59 -1.64 -1.48
C PHE A 74 11.40 -1.06 -2.64
N LYS A 75 10.94 -1.22 -3.88
CA LYS A 75 11.62 -0.64 -5.06
C LYS A 75 11.74 0.88 -4.97
N ALA A 76 10.70 1.57 -4.53
CA ALA A 76 10.71 3.02 -4.38
C ALA A 76 11.77 3.48 -3.37
N ARG A 77 11.82 2.85 -2.19
CA ARG A 77 12.85 3.13 -1.16
C ARG A 77 14.26 2.87 -1.66
N LYS A 78 14.47 1.72 -2.32
CA LYS A 78 15.77 1.31 -2.83
C LYS A 78 16.26 2.27 -3.93
N PHE A 79 15.36 2.75 -4.80
CA PHE A 79 15.66 3.77 -5.79
C PHE A 79 15.99 5.13 -5.14
N GLU A 80 15.26 5.53 -4.10
CA GLU A 80 15.52 6.76 -3.35
C GLU A 80 16.88 6.73 -2.64
N GLU A 81 17.25 5.59 -2.05
CA GLU A 81 18.57 5.36 -1.45
C GLU A 81 19.69 5.43 -2.48
N ASP A 82 19.53 4.74 -3.62
CA ASP A 82 20.48 4.78 -4.73
C ASP A 82 20.66 6.23 -5.23
N LEU A 83 19.57 7.01 -5.35
CA LEU A 83 19.61 8.44 -5.72
C LEU A 83 20.35 9.29 -4.67
N LYS A 84 20.04 9.11 -3.37
CA LYS A 84 20.72 9.81 -2.27
C LYS A 84 22.22 9.52 -2.26
N SER A 85 22.63 8.27 -2.51
CA SER A 85 24.04 7.87 -2.58
C SER A 85 24.79 8.55 -3.74
N SER A 86 24.14 8.71 -4.89
CA SER A 86 24.73 9.41 -6.05
C SER A 86 24.90 10.92 -5.79
N VAL A 87 23.99 11.52 -5.02
CA VAL A 87 24.05 12.93 -4.64
C VAL A 87 25.11 13.20 -3.57
N THR A 88 25.29 12.30 -2.60
CA THR A 88 26.33 12.45 -1.57
C THR A 88 27.73 12.23 -2.14
N GLY A 89 27.91 11.31 -3.09
CA GLY A 89 29.18 11.10 -3.77
C GLY A 89 29.62 12.24 -4.71
N ARG A 90 28.72 13.16 -5.09
CA ARG A 90 29.01 14.26 -6.02
C ARG A 90 29.37 15.58 -5.33
N ARG A 91 29.31 15.65 -4.00
CA ARG A 91 29.55 16.86 -3.20
C ARG A 91 31.00 17.01 -2.68
N THR A 92 31.85 16.02 -2.94
CA THR A 92 33.31 16.09 -2.71
C THR A 92 34.02 16.18 -4.06
N GLY A 93 34.17 17.39 -4.57
CA GLY A 93 34.87 17.71 -5.82
C GLY A 93 35.00 19.21 -5.97
#